data_AF-A0A9D5KXC0-F1
#
_entry.id   AF-A0A9D5KXC0-F1
#
_cell.length_a   1.000
_cell.length_b   1.000
_cell.length_c   1.000
_cell.angle_alpha   90.00
_cell.angle_beta   90.00
_cell.angle_gamma   90.00
#
_symmetry.space_group_name_H-M   'P 1'
#
loop_
_entity.id
_entity.type
_entity.pdbx_description
1 polymer ?
#
loop_
_entity_poly.entity_id
_entity_poly.type
_entity_poly.pdbx_seq_one_letter_code
_entity_poly.pdbx_strand_id
1 'polypeptide(L)'
;MKLDTSSYYPKSSIDEREYMPASERLADRALNESDSSDADNNSAPADEEPANETNSPAGISETQEPDLPPSEAETIVTGFSHLLSWVFVPLLMPVYAALIAFSYTILSFTAFVPRMVYVLIVFGINVAIPSLLVLLLKKLGAVNDVGLNNQKERFLPYVICIVCLIGTALFLGFKGAPQWLVMFYMGGAAAGIVEVIINRWWKISVHAAGIAGIVALLAHLLIYDYTLPGVQTWLLISIAVAGLLGSARVWLGRHTVWQVLAGYAVGFGCVWCMMLFAGSSLDVL
;
A
#
# COMPACT_ATOMS: atom_id res chain seq x y z
N MET A 1 0.99 -17.16 -13.69
CA MET A 1 -0.19 -17.70 -12.99
C MET A 1 -1.11 -16.52 -12.71
N LYS A 2 -2.14 -16.32 -13.54
CA LYS A 2 -3.19 -15.30 -13.29
C LYS A 2 -4.12 -15.85 -12.21
N LEU A 3 -4.52 -15.02 -11.26
CA LEU A 3 -5.46 -15.37 -10.20
C LEU A 3 -6.89 -15.11 -10.70
N ASP A 4 -7.72 -16.14 -10.65
CA ASP A 4 -9.14 -16.09 -10.97
C ASP A 4 -9.88 -15.28 -9.89
N THR A 5 -10.59 -14.24 -10.33
CA THR A 5 -11.35 -13.31 -9.48
C THR A 5 -12.87 -13.51 -9.60
N SER A 6 -13.32 -14.48 -10.41
CA SER A 6 -14.74 -14.74 -10.68
C SER A 6 -15.51 -15.23 -9.45
N SER A 7 -14.81 -15.76 -8.44
CA SER A 7 -15.38 -16.16 -7.16
C SER A 7 -15.85 -15.00 -6.27
N TYR A 8 -15.46 -13.75 -6.56
CA TYR A 8 -15.60 -12.64 -5.62
C TYR A 8 -16.86 -11.76 -5.83
N TYR A 9 -17.52 -11.84 -6.99
CA TYR A 9 -18.74 -11.09 -7.25
C TYR A 9 -19.97 -11.99 -7.30
N PRO A 10 -21.04 -11.71 -6.50
CA PRO A 10 -22.31 -12.39 -6.67
C PRO A 10 -22.98 -11.95 -7.99
N LYS A 11 -23.52 -12.91 -8.75
CA LYS A 11 -24.27 -12.64 -9.98
C LYS A 11 -25.49 -11.75 -9.69
N SER A 12 -25.60 -10.61 -10.36
CA SER A 12 -26.73 -9.68 -10.27
C SER A 12 -27.98 -10.27 -10.92
N SER A 13 -29.14 -10.11 -10.28
CA SER A 13 -30.40 -10.80 -10.60
C SER A 13 -31.28 -10.07 -11.64
N ILE A 14 -30.72 -9.51 -12.70
CA ILE A 14 -31.51 -8.77 -13.70
C ILE A 14 -31.71 -9.66 -14.94
N ASP A 15 -32.98 -9.98 -15.22
CA ASP A 15 -33.47 -10.94 -16.23
C ASP A 15 -32.94 -10.63 -17.64
N GLU A 16 -32.21 -11.57 -18.24
CA GLU A 16 -31.50 -11.46 -19.54
C GLU A 16 -32.43 -11.29 -20.75
N ARG A 17 -33.75 -11.22 -20.55
CA ARG A 17 -34.74 -11.15 -21.64
C ARG A 17 -35.00 -9.75 -22.19
N GLU A 18 -34.50 -8.69 -21.56
CA GLU A 18 -34.78 -7.31 -21.99
C GLU A 18 -33.82 -6.79 -23.08
N TYR A 19 -32.75 -7.53 -23.40
CA TYR A 19 -31.66 -7.06 -24.27
C TYR A 19 -31.55 -7.78 -25.62
N MET A 20 -32.66 -8.29 -26.19
CA MET A 20 -32.65 -8.78 -27.58
C MET A 20 -33.01 -7.66 -28.58
N PRO A 21 -32.17 -7.37 -29.59
CA PRO A 21 -32.52 -6.49 -30.70
C PRO A 21 -33.72 -7.03 -31.51
N ALA A 22 -34.55 -6.13 -32.05
CA ALA A 22 -35.83 -6.48 -32.69
C ALA A 22 -35.70 -7.45 -33.89
N SER A 23 -34.52 -7.54 -34.51
CA SER A 23 -34.21 -8.47 -35.59
C SER A 23 -34.07 -9.93 -35.12
N GLU A 24 -33.57 -10.17 -33.90
CA GLU A 24 -33.43 -11.53 -33.35
C GLU A 24 -34.77 -12.07 -32.82
N ARG A 25 -35.64 -11.20 -32.29
CA ARG A 25 -37.00 -11.59 -31.86
C ARG A 25 -37.89 -12.10 -33.00
N LEU A 26 -37.64 -11.67 -34.23
CA LEU A 26 -38.38 -12.12 -35.41
C LEU A 26 -37.81 -13.42 -35.99
N ALA A 27 -36.50 -13.65 -35.86
CA ALA A 27 -35.85 -14.90 -36.25
C ALA A 27 -36.25 -16.06 -35.33
N ASP A 28 -36.29 -15.84 -34.01
CA ASP A 28 -36.73 -16.85 -33.04
C ASP A 28 -38.22 -17.21 -33.17
N ARG A 29 -39.05 -16.27 -33.64
CA ARG A 29 -40.47 -16.51 -33.88
C ARG A 29 -40.73 -17.27 -35.18
N ALA A 30 -39.88 -17.07 -36.20
CA ALA A 30 -39.95 -17.80 -37.47
C ALA A 30 -39.40 -19.24 -37.37
N LEU A 31 -38.42 -19.50 -36.49
CA LEU A 31 -37.84 -20.83 -36.28
C LEU A 31 -38.72 -21.76 -35.41
N ASN A 32 -39.59 -21.19 -34.56
CA ASN A 32 -40.51 -21.98 -33.73
C ASN A 32 -41.82 -22.38 -34.43
N GLU A 33 -42.17 -21.79 -35.57
CA GLU A 33 -43.37 -22.17 -36.33
C GLU A 33 -43.12 -23.27 -37.38
N SER A 34 -41.85 -23.60 -37.69
CA SER A 34 -41.50 -24.57 -38.74
C SER A 34 -41.32 -26.02 -38.29
N ASP A 35 -41.45 -26.34 -37.00
CA ASP A 35 -41.10 -27.66 -36.45
C ASP A 35 -42.29 -28.46 -35.88
N SER A 36 -43.49 -28.23 -36.44
CA SER A 36 -44.69 -29.03 -36.09
C SER A 36 -45.35 -29.67 -37.31
N SER A 37 -44.64 -30.56 -38.00
CA SER A 37 -45.30 -31.58 -38.82
C SER A 37 -44.41 -32.80 -39.04
N ASP A 38 -44.96 -33.93 -38.64
CA ASP A 38 -44.77 -35.27 -39.18
C ASP A 38 -43.89 -36.26 -38.41
N ALA A 39 -44.58 -37.35 -38.09
CA ALA A 39 -44.23 -38.47 -37.24
C ALA A 39 -43.70 -39.66 -38.04
N ASP A 40 -43.29 -40.66 -37.26
CA ASP A 40 -43.26 -42.11 -37.55
C ASP A 40 -42.00 -42.79 -38.12
N ASN A 41 -41.56 -43.76 -37.30
CA ASN A 41 -41.24 -45.17 -37.61
C ASN A 41 -39.77 -45.67 -37.69
N ASN A 42 -39.44 -46.42 -36.62
CA ASN A 42 -39.02 -47.83 -36.59
C ASN A 42 -37.55 -48.32 -36.74
N SER A 43 -37.21 -49.20 -35.78
CA SER A 43 -36.43 -50.45 -35.83
C SER A 43 -34.88 -50.49 -35.88
N ALA A 44 -34.34 -50.86 -34.71
CA ALA A 44 -33.37 -51.94 -34.38
C ALA A 44 -31.86 -51.85 -34.75
N PRO A 45 -30.96 -52.47 -33.93
CA PRO A 45 -29.52 -52.14 -33.87
C PRO A 45 -28.59 -53.31 -34.28
N ALA A 46 -27.39 -53.02 -34.79
CA ALA A 46 -26.19 -53.85 -34.64
C ALA A 46 -24.93 -53.17 -35.21
N ASP A 47 -23.79 -53.50 -34.59
CA ASP A 47 -22.45 -53.66 -35.18
C ASP A 47 -21.37 -52.54 -35.07
N GLU A 48 -20.26 -52.97 -34.44
CA GLU A 48 -18.83 -52.66 -34.69
C GLU A 48 -18.12 -51.42 -34.06
N GLU A 49 -17.20 -51.71 -33.12
CA GLU A 49 -15.99 -50.93 -32.72
C GLU A 49 -14.98 -50.83 -33.91
N PRO A 50 -13.91 -49.97 -33.96
CA PRO A 50 -13.14 -49.38 -32.83
C PRO A 50 -12.56 -47.93 -33.01
N ALA A 51 -12.00 -47.39 -31.92
CA ALA A 51 -10.90 -46.41 -31.78
C ALA A 51 -10.67 -45.27 -32.81
N ASN A 52 -10.84 -44.00 -32.39
CA ASN A 52 -9.79 -42.97 -32.58
C ASN A 52 -10.01 -41.69 -31.73
N GLU A 53 -8.89 -41.13 -31.27
CA GLU A 53 -8.59 -39.79 -30.75
C GLU A 53 -9.71 -38.73 -30.76
N THR A 54 -10.04 -38.18 -29.57
CA THR A 54 -10.56 -36.82 -29.46
C THR A 54 -9.95 -36.07 -28.27
N ASN A 55 -8.93 -35.29 -28.61
CA ASN A 55 -8.73 -33.90 -28.21
C ASN A 55 -9.19 -33.45 -26.81
N SER A 56 -8.18 -33.18 -25.99
CA SER A 56 -8.16 -32.11 -24.99
C SER A 56 -9.04 -30.90 -25.41
N PRO A 57 -9.99 -30.41 -24.59
CA PRO A 57 -10.76 -29.23 -24.96
C PRO A 57 -9.83 -28.02 -25.06
N ALA A 58 -9.71 -27.51 -26.29
CA ALA A 58 -8.98 -26.32 -26.64
C ALA A 58 -9.51 -25.10 -25.87
N GLY A 59 -8.60 -24.15 -25.67
CA GLY A 59 -8.74 -23.01 -24.78
C GLY A 59 -10.00 -22.19 -25.00
N ILE A 60 -10.63 -21.87 -23.87
CA ILE A 60 -11.54 -20.74 -23.73
C ILE A 60 -10.67 -19.49 -23.91
N SER A 61 -10.71 -18.89 -25.10
CA SER A 61 -10.20 -17.54 -25.27
C SER A 61 -11.12 -16.61 -24.46
N GLU A 62 -10.62 -16.10 -23.33
CA GLU A 62 -11.17 -14.92 -22.66
C GLU A 62 -11.33 -13.82 -23.73
N THR A 63 -12.54 -13.62 -24.23
CA THR A 63 -12.89 -12.42 -24.98
C THR A 63 -12.79 -11.26 -24.01
N GLN A 64 -11.66 -10.53 -24.08
CA GLN A 64 -11.45 -9.28 -23.39
C GLN A 64 -12.54 -8.30 -23.82
N GLU A 65 -13.48 -8.00 -22.91
CA GLU A 65 -14.44 -6.92 -23.08
C GLU A 65 -13.68 -5.61 -23.38
N PRO A 66 -14.20 -4.75 -24.27
CA PRO A 66 -13.56 -3.47 -24.57
C PRO A 66 -13.60 -2.59 -23.32
N ASP A 67 -12.43 -2.20 -22.80
CA ASP A 67 -12.27 -1.31 -21.65
C ASP A 67 -13.10 -0.03 -21.87
N LEU A 68 -14.27 0.08 -21.22
CA LEU A 68 -15.01 1.34 -21.17
C LEU A 68 -14.11 2.38 -20.47
N PRO A 69 -14.00 3.62 -21.01
CA PRO A 69 -13.18 4.63 -20.37
C PRO A 69 -13.66 4.87 -18.93
N PRO A 70 -12.74 5.00 -17.96
CA PRO A 70 -13.11 5.15 -16.55
C PRO A 70 -14.00 6.38 -16.36
N SER A 71 -14.95 6.29 -15.43
CA SER A 71 -15.83 7.44 -15.16
C SER A 71 -14.99 8.65 -14.69
N GLU A 72 -15.50 9.87 -14.89
CA GLU A 72 -14.82 11.08 -14.45
C GLU A 72 -14.48 11.03 -12.95
N ALA A 73 -15.38 10.47 -12.14
CA ALA A 73 -15.18 10.26 -10.72
C ALA A 73 -14.02 9.29 -10.41
N GLU A 74 -13.93 8.17 -11.13
CA GLU A 74 -12.85 7.20 -10.96
C GLU A 74 -11.49 7.79 -11.34
N THR A 75 -11.45 8.62 -12.38
CA THR A 75 -10.24 9.33 -12.79
C THR A 75 -9.79 10.32 -11.71
N ILE A 76 -10.71 11.08 -11.12
CA ILE A 76 -10.43 12.02 -10.02
C ILE A 76 -9.93 11.28 -8.77
N VAL A 77 -10.60 10.20 -8.36
CA VAL A 77 -10.22 9.40 -7.19
C VAL A 77 -8.83 8.76 -7.39
N THR A 78 -8.55 8.29 -8.61
CA THR A 78 -7.25 7.71 -8.95
C THR A 78 -6.15 8.77 -8.92
N GLY A 79 -6.40 9.96 -9.47
CA GLY A 79 -5.48 11.09 -9.39
C GLY A 79 -5.19 11.51 -7.96
N PHE A 80 -6.23 11.63 -7.12
CA PHE A 80 -6.08 11.94 -5.70
C PHE A 80 -5.31 10.85 -4.93
N SER A 81 -5.56 9.58 -5.24
CA SER A 81 -4.84 8.45 -4.62
C SER A 81 -3.35 8.45 -4.95
N HIS A 82 -2.99 8.83 -6.18
CA HIS A 82 -1.59 9.02 -6.58
C HIS A 82 -0.95 10.20 -5.83
N LEU A 83 -1.64 11.34 -5.74
CA LEU A 83 -1.18 12.50 -5.00
C LEU A 83 -0.91 12.16 -3.53
N LEU A 84 -1.86 11.51 -2.86
CA LEU A 84 -1.70 11.07 -1.47
C LEU A 84 -0.50 10.13 -1.31
N SER A 85 -0.38 9.13 -2.18
CA SER A 85 0.76 8.20 -2.13
C SER A 85 2.10 8.90 -2.34
N TRP A 86 2.15 9.96 -3.15
CA TRP A 86 3.36 10.70 -3.43
C TRP A 86 3.74 11.65 -2.29
N VAL A 87 2.78 12.41 -1.76
CA VAL A 87 3.00 13.32 -0.62
C VAL A 87 3.37 12.54 0.64
N PHE A 88 2.74 11.38 0.85
CA PHE A 88 2.99 10.50 1.99
C PHE A 88 3.90 9.31 1.62
N VAL A 89 4.89 9.58 0.78
CA VAL A 89 5.95 8.60 0.51
C VAL A 89 6.72 8.30 1.81
N PRO A 90 7.07 7.04 2.11
CA PRO A 90 7.71 6.65 3.37
C PRO A 90 9.00 7.44 3.68
N LEU A 91 9.76 7.84 2.66
CA LEU A 91 10.99 8.62 2.85
C LEU A 91 10.74 10.00 3.47
N LEU A 92 9.55 10.59 3.27
CA LEU A 92 9.19 11.89 3.85
C LEU A 92 8.67 11.79 5.29
N MET A 93 8.26 10.61 5.74
CA MET A 93 7.70 10.42 7.09
C MET A 93 8.64 10.88 8.23
N PRO A 94 9.95 10.61 8.18
CA PRO A 94 10.89 11.10 9.20
C PRO A 94 11.03 12.63 9.16
N VAL A 95 10.87 13.26 7.99
CA VAL A 95 10.90 14.72 7.84
C VAL A 95 9.65 15.36 8.45
N TYR A 96 8.47 14.78 8.20
CA TYR A 96 7.23 15.23 8.84
C TYR A 96 7.28 15.09 10.36
N ALA A 97 7.82 13.99 10.86
CA ALA A 97 8.04 13.80 12.28
C ALA A 97 8.98 14.86 12.87
N ALA A 98 10.09 15.19 12.20
CA ALA A 98 10.98 16.28 12.61
C ALA A 98 10.23 17.62 12.65
N LEU A 99 9.49 17.96 11.60
CA LEU A 99 8.71 19.21 11.53
C LEU A 99 7.71 19.31 12.69
N ILE A 100 6.99 18.24 12.99
CA ILE A 100 6.05 18.17 14.11
C ILE A 100 6.80 18.34 15.44
N ALA A 101 7.86 17.55 15.67
CA ALA A 101 8.66 17.58 16.88
C ALA A 101 9.22 18.98 17.17
N PHE A 102 9.81 19.61 16.16
CA PHE A 102 10.41 20.94 16.29
C PHE A 102 9.40 22.09 16.33
N SER A 103 8.13 21.85 16.00
CA SER A 103 7.09 22.90 16.01
C SER A 103 6.20 22.84 17.25
N TYR A 104 5.92 21.65 17.77
CA TYR A 104 4.87 21.46 18.80
C TYR A 104 5.36 20.83 20.11
N THR A 105 6.67 20.75 20.32
CA THR A 105 7.27 20.32 21.60
C THR A 105 8.17 21.40 22.19
N ILE A 106 8.88 21.09 23.27
CA ILE A 106 9.92 21.95 23.86
C ILE A 106 10.99 22.39 22.85
N LEU A 107 11.21 21.62 21.77
CA LEU A 107 12.15 22.00 20.70
C LEU A 107 11.75 23.29 19.96
N SER A 108 10.48 23.70 20.06
CA SER A 108 9.98 24.93 19.47
C SER A 108 10.54 26.21 20.10
N PHE A 109 11.17 26.13 21.28
CA PHE A 109 11.89 27.27 21.88
C PHE A 109 13.27 27.48 21.25
N THR A 110 13.77 26.52 20.46
CA THR A 110 15.00 26.70 19.67
C THR A 110 14.75 27.75 18.57
N ALA A 111 15.73 28.61 18.35
CA ALA A 111 15.70 29.61 17.27
C ALA A 111 15.34 28.98 15.91
N PHE A 112 14.68 29.76 15.06
CA PHE A 112 14.15 29.30 13.78
C PHE A 112 15.24 28.73 12.85
N VAL A 113 16.39 29.40 12.75
CA VAL A 113 17.47 28.97 11.84
C VAL A 113 18.04 27.60 12.22
N PRO A 114 18.50 27.33 13.46
CA PRO A 114 18.94 26.00 13.87
C PRO A 114 17.88 24.93 13.63
N ARG A 115 16.61 25.22 13.90
CA ARG A 115 15.49 24.29 13.66
C ARG A 115 15.43 23.85 12.20
N MET A 116 15.45 24.80 11.28
CA MET A 116 15.43 24.51 9.85
C MET A 116 16.68 23.77 9.40
N VAL A 117 17.84 24.05 10.00
CA VAL A 117 19.07 23.28 9.75
C VAL A 117 18.92 21.83 10.19
N TYR A 118 18.36 21.54 11.37
CA TYR A 118 18.09 20.16 11.81
C TYR A 118 17.14 19.44 10.85
N VAL A 119 16.03 20.09 10.46
CA VAL A 119 15.07 19.52 9.50
C VAL A 119 15.74 19.27 8.15
N LEU A 120 16.58 20.18 7.67
CA LEU A 120 17.32 20.02 6.42
C LEU A 120 18.32 18.86 6.48
N ILE A 121 18.99 18.66 7.61
CA ILE A 121 19.88 17.50 7.83
C ILE A 121 19.07 16.20 7.83
N VAL A 122 17.93 16.16 8.54
CA VAL A 122 17.02 14.99 8.54
C VAL A 122 16.54 14.68 7.11
N PHE A 123 16.18 15.71 6.34
CA PHE A 123 15.83 15.57 4.92
C PHE A 123 16.99 15.04 4.09
N GLY A 124 18.20 15.58 4.29
CA GLY A 124 19.40 15.11 3.61
C GLY A 124 19.66 13.63 3.86
N ILE A 125 19.56 13.20 5.12
CA ILE A 125 19.83 11.81 5.52
C ILE A 125 18.72 10.85 5.08
N ASN A 126 17.44 11.18 5.25
CA ASN A 126 16.33 10.24 5.04
C ASN A 126 15.69 10.32 3.66
N VAL A 127 15.91 11.41 2.92
CA VAL A 127 15.34 11.60 1.58
C VAL A 127 16.43 11.65 0.54
N ALA A 128 17.37 12.60 0.65
CA ALA A 128 18.35 12.84 -0.40
C ALA A 128 19.31 11.65 -0.57
N ILE A 129 19.91 11.16 0.52
CA ILE A 129 20.85 10.03 0.48
C ILE A 129 20.17 8.76 -0.06
N PRO A 130 19.05 8.25 0.51
CA PRO A 130 18.36 7.08 -0.03
C PRO A 130 17.95 7.23 -1.48
N SER A 131 17.41 8.40 -1.87
CA SER A 131 17.00 8.65 -3.25
C SER A 131 18.19 8.59 -4.21
N LEU A 132 19.31 9.24 -3.87
CA LEU A 132 20.53 9.22 -4.69
C LEU A 132 21.12 7.82 -4.80
N LEU A 133 21.15 7.06 -3.69
CA LEU A 133 21.65 5.69 -3.70
C LEU A 133 20.75 4.79 -4.56
N VAL A 134 19.42 4.85 -4.41
CA VAL A 134 18.49 4.07 -5.24
C VAL A 134 18.63 4.42 -6.73
N LEU A 135 18.83 5.70 -7.08
CA LEU A 135 19.10 6.12 -8.46
C LEU A 135 20.44 5.57 -8.98
N LEU A 136 21.48 5.54 -8.15
CA LEU A 136 22.78 4.96 -8.50
C LEU A 136 22.68 3.44 -8.73
N LEU A 137 21.97 2.74 -7.85
CA LEU A 137 21.67 1.30 -7.98
C LEU A 137 20.95 0.99 -9.30
N LYS A 138 19.99 1.84 -9.70
CA LYS A 138 19.33 1.74 -11.00
C LYS A 138 20.31 1.92 -12.17
N LYS A 139 21.17 2.93 -12.10
CA LYS A 139 22.20 3.17 -13.15
C LYS A 139 23.21 2.04 -13.27
N LEU A 140 23.50 1.35 -12.18
CA LEU A 140 24.39 0.18 -12.12
C LEU A 140 23.70 -1.13 -12.58
N GLY A 141 22.41 -1.09 -12.93
CA GLY A 141 21.65 -2.27 -13.37
C GLY A 141 21.24 -3.23 -12.26
N ALA A 142 21.39 -2.84 -10.98
CA ALA A 142 21.01 -3.68 -9.84
C ALA A 142 19.50 -3.66 -9.54
N VAL A 143 18.77 -2.66 -10.07
CA VAL A 143 17.32 -2.48 -9.89
C VAL A 143 16.70 -2.12 -11.24
N ASN A 144 15.69 -2.88 -11.68
CA ASN A 144 15.08 -2.70 -13.00
C ASN A 144 13.95 -1.66 -12.99
N ASP A 145 13.23 -1.51 -11.87
CA ASP A 145 12.08 -0.60 -11.76
C ASP A 145 12.15 0.31 -10.53
N VAL A 146 11.94 1.62 -10.74
CA VAL A 146 11.85 2.64 -9.67
C VAL A 146 10.57 2.43 -8.84
N GLY A 147 9.54 1.82 -9.42
CA GLY A 147 8.31 1.45 -8.72
C GLY A 147 8.46 0.29 -7.74
N LEU A 148 9.63 -0.37 -7.69
CA LEU A 148 9.92 -1.50 -6.79
C LEU A 148 8.80 -2.56 -6.82
N ASN A 149 8.30 -2.90 -8.01
CA ASN A 149 7.16 -3.81 -8.14
C ASN A 149 7.53 -5.26 -7.75
N ASN A 150 8.81 -5.60 -7.91
CA ASN A 150 9.39 -6.87 -7.51
C ASN A 150 9.87 -6.84 -6.05
N GLN A 151 9.39 -7.80 -5.27
CA GLN A 151 9.72 -7.96 -3.85
C GLN A 151 11.24 -8.12 -3.61
N LYS A 152 11.95 -8.75 -4.56
CA LYS A 152 13.42 -8.96 -4.51
C LYS A 152 14.22 -7.66 -4.65
N GLU A 153 13.68 -6.66 -5.33
CA GLU A 153 14.35 -5.36 -5.55
C GLU A 153 14.18 -4.41 -4.36
N ARG A 154 13.28 -4.73 -3.42
CA ARG A 154 12.97 -3.90 -2.23
C ARG A 154 13.99 -4.03 -1.10
N PHE A 155 14.74 -5.13 -1.06
CA PHE A 155 15.68 -5.39 0.04
C PHE A 155 16.72 -4.27 0.16
N LEU A 156 17.38 -3.91 -0.95
CA LEU A 156 18.47 -2.95 -0.94
C LEU A 156 17.98 -1.52 -0.57
N PRO A 157 16.88 -0.99 -1.17
CA PRO A 157 16.28 0.27 -0.73
C PRO A 157 15.88 0.28 0.75
N TYR A 158 15.33 -0.82 1.27
CA TYR A 158 14.92 -0.89 2.69
C TYR A 158 16.13 -0.83 3.61
N VAL A 159 17.20 -1.58 3.32
CA VAL A 159 18.45 -1.54 4.10
C VAL A 159 19.04 -0.13 4.10
N ILE A 160 19.06 0.55 2.95
CA ILE A 160 19.53 1.94 2.86
C ILE A 160 18.70 2.85 3.76
N CYS A 161 17.37 2.75 3.73
CA CYS A 161 16.48 3.57 4.56
C CYS A 161 16.69 3.29 6.06
N ILE A 162 16.83 2.02 6.46
CA ILE A 162 17.09 1.61 7.84
C ILE A 162 18.41 2.21 8.35
N VAL A 163 19.48 2.12 7.56
CA VAL A 163 20.78 2.71 7.93
C VAL A 163 20.68 4.22 8.06
N CYS A 164 19.92 4.89 7.18
CA CYS A 164 19.70 6.34 7.26
C CYS A 164 18.88 6.74 8.50
N LEU A 165 17.87 5.95 8.88
CA LEU A 165 17.10 6.15 10.12
C LEU A 165 18.00 6.01 11.36
N ILE A 166 18.82 4.97 11.41
CA ILE A 166 19.82 4.79 12.50
C ILE A 166 20.81 5.95 12.52
N GLY A 167 21.34 6.35 11.36
CA GLY A 167 22.26 7.49 11.24
C GLY A 167 21.63 8.79 11.75
N THR A 168 20.33 8.99 11.49
CA THR A 168 19.57 10.14 12.01
C THR A 168 19.41 10.09 13.52
N ALA A 169 19.09 8.91 14.07
CA ALA A 169 19.00 8.71 15.51
C ALA A 169 20.33 9.01 16.21
N LEU A 170 21.44 8.49 15.68
CA LEU A 170 22.79 8.74 16.21
C LEU A 170 23.17 10.22 16.14
N PHE A 171 22.89 10.88 15.00
CA PHE A 171 23.13 12.32 14.84
C PHE A 171 22.36 13.14 15.88
N LEU A 172 21.07 12.85 16.07
CA LEU A 172 20.23 13.53 17.07
C LEU A 172 20.72 13.27 18.50
N GLY A 173 21.11 12.04 18.82
CA GLY A 173 21.69 11.67 20.11
C GLY A 173 22.98 12.42 20.40
N PHE A 174 23.92 12.49 19.44
CA PHE A 174 25.16 13.26 19.58
C PHE A 174 24.93 14.76 19.71
N LYS A 175 23.82 15.28 19.19
CA LYS A 175 23.43 16.68 19.32
C LYS A 175 22.61 16.97 20.58
N GLY A 176 22.40 15.98 21.46
CA GLY A 176 21.67 16.14 22.71
C GLY A 176 20.17 16.38 22.51
N ALA A 177 19.59 15.89 21.41
CA ALA A 177 18.15 15.92 21.23
C ALA A 177 17.46 15.02 22.28
N PRO A 178 16.18 15.29 22.63
CA PRO A 178 15.46 14.48 23.60
C PRO A 178 15.42 12.99 23.22
N GLN A 179 15.53 12.14 24.23
CA GLN A 179 15.63 10.70 24.03
C GLN A 179 14.41 10.11 23.30
N TRP A 180 13.20 10.62 23.56
CA TRP A 180 11.99 10.19 22.85
C TRP A 180 12.10 10.42 21.33
N LEU A 181 12.78 11.48 20.89
CA LEU A 181 12.97 11.79 19.47
C LEU A 181 13.99 10.84 18.86
N VAL A 182 15.10 10.57 19.56
CA VAL A 182 16.09 9.57 19.14
C VAL A 182 15.44 8.19 19.00
N MET A 183 14.64 7.79 19.99
CA MET A 183 13.94 6.51 19.99
C MET A 183 12.83 6.41 18.95
N PHE A 184 12.22 7.52 18.54
CA PHE A 184 11.31 7.54 17.39
C PHE A 184 12.02 7.07 16.10
N TYR A 185 13.21 7.59 15.80
CA TYR A 185 13.97 7.17 14.61
C TYR A 185 14.48 5.72 14.73
N MET A 186 14.89 5.30 15.93
CA MET A 186 15.22 3.89 16.20
C MET A 186 13.99 2.97 16.04
N GLY A 187 12.81 3.43 16.42
CA GLY A 187 11.53 2.78 16.20
C GLY A 187 11.20 2.61 14.73
N GLY A 188 11.44 3.66 13.92
CA GLY A 188 11.33 3.57 12.47
C GLY A 188 12.31 2.57 11.87
N ALA A 189 13.56 2.54 12.33
CA ALA A 189 14.55 1.55 11.90
C ALA A 189 14.14 0.12 12.27
N ALA A 190 13.62 -0.08 13.49
CA ALA A 190 13.09 -1.36 13.94
C ALA A 190 11.88 -1.82 13.10
N ALA A 191 10.96 -0.89 12.79
CA ALA A 191 9.84 -1.16 11.87
C ALA A 191 10.37 -1.61 10.51
N GLY A 192 11.35 -0.90 9.93
CA GLY A 192 11.96 -1.26 8.66
C GLY A 192 12.61 -2.66 8.68
N ILE A 193 13.27 -3.05 9.78
CA ILE A 193 13.84 -4.40 9.95
C ILE A 193 12.71 -5.45 9.93
N VAL A 194 11.65 -5.24 10.70
CA VAL A 194 10.49 -6.14 10.72
C VAL A 194 9.84 -6.22 9.34
N GLU A 195 9.72 -5.10 8.63
CA GLU A 195 9.18 -5.06 7.28
C GLU A 195 10.05 -5.80 6.28
N VAL A 196 11.39 -5.70 6.35
CA VAL A 196 12.31 -6.50 5.52
C VAL A 196 12.08 -7.99 5.74
N ILE A 197 11.95 -8.41 7.00
CA ILE A 197 11.72 -9.81 7.39
C ILE A 197 10.38 -10.29 6.81
N ILE A 198 9.27 -9.58 7.09
CA ILE A 198 7.95 -9.96 6.58
C ILE A 198 7.93 -9.95 5.05
N ASN A 199 8.53 -8.94 4.43
CA ASN A 199 8.63 -8.79 2.99
C ASN A 199 9.49 -9.86 2.32
N ARG A 200 10.06 -10.84 3.04
CA ARG A 200 10.65 -12.04 2.43
C ARG A 200 9.60 -13.07 1.98
N TRP A 201 8.44 -13.12 2.65
CA TRP A 201 7.38 -14.09 2.42
C TRP A 201 6.05 -13.45 2.01
N TRP A 202 5.76 -12.24 2.49
CA TRP A 202 4.49 -11.56 2.24
C TRP A 202 4.68 -10.05 2.09
N LYS A 203 4.16 -9.46 1.02
CA LYS A 203 4.28 -8.02 0.77
C LYS A 203 3.58 -7.24 1.88
N ILE A 204 4.22 -6.21 2.42
CA ILE A 204 3.67 -5.31 3.46
C ILE A 204 3.64 -3.85 2.96
N SER A 205 2.71 -3.04 3.45
CA SER A 205 2.58 -1.63 3.07
C SER A 205 3.44 -0.72 3.95
N VAL A 206 4.59 -0.31 3.42
CA VAL A 206 5.48 0.67 4.05
C VAL A 206 4.88 2.07 4.19
N HIS A 207 3.91 2.42 3.33
CA HIS A 207 3.19 3.70 3.45
C HIS A 207 2.30 3.69 4.69
N ALA A 208 1.66 2.55 4.98
CA ALA A 208 0.85 2.37 6.17
C ALA A 208 1.72 2.39 7.44
N ALA A 209 2.85 1.68 7.45
CA ALA A 209 3.76 1.70 8.59
C ALA A 209 4.34 3.10 8.86
N GLY A 210 4.73 3.84 7.82
CA GLY A 210 5.27 5.18 7.95
C GLY A 210 4.30 6.15 8.64
N ILE A 211 3.05 6.22 8.18
CA ILE A 211 2.04 7.10 8.80
C ILE A 211 1.63 6.62 10.21
N ALA A 212 1.56 5.30 10.44
CA ALA A 212 1.33 4.76 11.78
C ALA A 212 2.45 5.10 12.78
N GLY A 213 3.70 5.18 12.31
CA GLY A 213 4.81 5.68 13.13
C GLY A 213 4.61 7.13 13.57
N ILE A 214 4.11 8.01 12.70
CA ILE A 214 3.75 9.39 13.05
C ILE A 214 2.58 9.42 14.06
N VAL A 215 1.57 8.57 13.86
CA VAL A 215 0.46 8.43 14.82
C VAL A 215 0.98 8.00 16.20
N ALA A 216 1.90 7.02 16.25
CA ALA A 216 2.53 6.56 17.49
C ALA A 216 3.33 7.69 18.16
N LEU A 217 4.12 8.46 17.40
CA LEU A 217 4.83 9.64 17.89
C LEU A 217 3.87 10.64 18.55
N LEU A 218 2.82 11.05 17.84
CA LEU A 218 1.87 12.05 18.32
C LEU A 218 1.10 11.55 19.56
N ALA A 219 0.66 10.29 19.55
CA ALA A 219 0.00 9.69 20.70
C ALA A 219 0.94 9.60 21.92
N HIS A 220 2.21 9.23 21.72
CA HIS A 220 3.18 9.16 22.82
C HIS A 220 3.45 10.56 23.39
N LEU A 221 3.64 11.55 22.54
CA LEU A 221 3.86 12.93 22.97
C LEU A 221 2.69 13.46 23.83
N LEU A 222 1.44 13.11 23.48
CA LEU A 222 0.26 13.50 24.26
C LEU A 222 0.15 12.76 25.60
N ILE A 223 0.40 11.45 25.65
CA ILE A 223 0.26 10.67 26.89
C ILE A 223 1.29 11.09 27.95
N TYR A 224 2.50 11.46 27.53
CA TYR A 224 3.60 11.82 28.42
C TYR A 224 3.80 13.35 28.55
N ASP A 225 2.80 14.15 28.14
CA ASP A 225 2.77 15.62 28.31
C ASP A 225 4.02 16.37 27.77
N TYR A 226 4.64 15.86 26.70
CA TYR A 226 5.80 16.51 26.05
C TYR A 226 5.41 17.67 25.11
N THR A 227 4.15 18.12 25.14
CA THR A 227 3.53 18.88 24.04
C THR A 227 3.11 20.30 24.40
N LEU A 228 3.07 21.14 23.37
CA LEU A 228 2.37 22.42 23.40
C LEU A 228 0.92 22.25 22.91
N PRO A 229 0.02 23.22 23.20
CA PRO A 229 -1.36 23.19 22.70
C PRO A 229 -1.41 23.00 21.17
N GLY A 230 -2.26 22.07 20.72
CA GLY A 230 -2.48 21.79 19.29
C GLY A 230 -1.99 20.43 18.79
N VAL A 231 -1.17 19.69 19.54
CA VAL A 231 -0.73 18.34 19.14
C VAL A 231 -1.90 17.36 18.98
N GLN A 232 -2.95 17.50 19.79
CA GLN A 232 -4.16 16.68 19.67
C GLN A 232 -4.84 16.84 18.30
N THR A 233 -4.89 18.06 17.76
CA THR A 233 -5.41 18.32 16.41
C THR A 233 -4.59 17.58 15.35
N TRP A 234 -3.26 17.61 15.47
CA TRP A 234 -2.37 16.89 14.55
C TRP A 234 -2.50 15.37 14.67
N LEU A 235 -2.74 14.83 15.86
CA LEU A 235 -3.05 13.41 16.04
C LEU A 235 -4.31 13.03 15.26
N LEU A 236 -5.41 13.77 15.42
CA LEU A 236 -6.65 13.50 14.71
C LEU A 236 -6.48 13.60 13.19
N ILE A 237 -5.77 14.63 12.72
CA ILE A 237 -5.43 14.78 11.29
C ILE A 237 -4.61 13.58 10.80
N SER A 238 -3.60 13.14 11.57
CA SER A 238 -2.74 12.01 11.18
C SER A 238 -3.51 10.69 11.09
N ILE A 239 -4.49 10.46 11.98
CA ILE A 239 -5.37 9.28 11.94
C ILE A 239 -6.28 9.33 10.70
N ALA A 240 -6.88 10.50 10.42
CA ALA A 240 -7.71 10.67 9.23
C ALA A 240 -6.91 10.47 7.93
N VAL A 241 -5.72 11.07 7.85
CA VAL A 241 -4.79 10.88 6.73
C VAL A 241 -4.32 9.44 6.62
N ALA A 242 -4.07 8.76 7.74
CA ALA A 242 -3.71 7.34 7.73
C ALA A 242 -4.80 6.52 7.06
N GLY A 243 -6.08 6.71 7.42
CA GLY A 243 -7.21 6.05 6.78
C GLY A 243 -7.30 6.34 5.28
N LEU A 244 -7.19 7.61 4.87
CA LEU A 244 -7.21 8.01 3.47
C LEU A 244 -6.07 7.39 2.66
N LEU A 245 -4.85 7.40 3.20
CA LEU A 245 -3.68 6.82 2.58
C LEU A 245 -3.83 5.30 2.43
N GLY A 246 -4.33 4.61 3.46
CA GLY A 246 -4.61 3.18 3.40
C GLY A 246 -5.59 2.84 2.29
N SER A 247 -6.71 3.55 2.22
CA SER A 247 -7.70 3.43 1.16
C SER A 247 -7.09 3.67 -0.22
N ALA A 248 -6.25 4.71 -0.39
CA ALA A 248 -5.55 4.98 -1.64
C ALA A 248 -4.61 3.83 -2.06
N ARG A 249 -3.91 3.18 -1.11
CA ARG A 249 -3.04 2.03 -1.40
C ARG A 249 -3.80 0.80 -1.88
N VAL A 250 -5.01 0.58 -1.34
CA VAL A 250 -5.91 -0.50 -1.75
C VAL A 250 -6.55 -0.17 -3.10
N TRP A 251 -7.04 1.07 -3.29
CA TRP A 251 -7.65 1.55 -4.53
C TRP A 251 -6.69 1.43 -5.73
N LEU A 252 -5.42 1.83 -5.55
CA LEU A 252 -4.39 1.72 -6.60
C LEU A 252 -3.94 0.27 -6.87
N GLY A 253 -4.56 -0.74 -6.25
CA GLY A 253 -4.21 -2.16 -6.41
C GLY A 253 -2.79 -2.51 -5.95
N ARG A 254 -2.14 -1.65 -5.16
CA ARG A 254 -0.74 -1.85 -4.74
C ARG A 254 -0.61 -2.80 -3.55
N HIS A 255 -1.63 -2.83 -2.69
CA HIS A 255 -1.66 -3.64 -1.48
C HIS A 255 -3.08 -4.13 -1.19
N THR A 256 -3.20 -5.27 -0.51
CA THR A 256 -4.49 -5.71 0.05
C THR A 256 -4.74 -5.04 1.41
N VAL A 257 -6.00 -5.06 1.88
CA VAL A 257 -6.38 -4.51 3.20
C VAL A 257 -5.52 -5.11 4.31
N TRP A 258 -5.30 -6.43 4.30
CA TRP A 258 -4.46 -7.10 5.30
C TRP A 258 -3.01 -6.61 5.30
N GLN A 259 -2.44 -6.33 4.13
CA GLN A 259 -1.07 -5.82 4.01
C GLN A 259 -0.95 -4.38 4.53
N VAL A 260 -2.02 -3.59 4.40
CA VAL A 260 -2.12 -2.23 4.95
C VAL A 260 -2.26 -2.29 6.47
N LEU A 261 -3.16 -3.12 7.00
CA LEU A 261 -3.34 -3.31 8.44
C LEU A 261 -2.08 -3.82 9.13
N ALA A 262 -1.39 -4.80 8.53
CA ALA A 262 -0.10 -5.27 9.04
C ALA A 262 0.95 -4.16 9.05
N GLY A 263 0.98 -3.32 8.01
CA GLY A 263 1.84 -2.14 7.97
C GLY A 263 1.57 -1.19 9.14
N TYR A 264 0.29 -0.84 9.40
CA TYR A 264 -0.05 0.00 10.54
C TYR A 264 0.38 -0.61 11.87
N ALA A 265 0.14 -1.91 12.08
CA ALA A 265 0.50 -2.60 13.31
C ALA A 265 2.02 -2.59 13.55
N VAL A 266 2.82 -2.88 12.52
CA VAL A 266 4.29 -2.88 12.60
C VAL A 266 4.81 -1.47 12.86
N GLY A 267 4.37 -0.48 12.07
CA GLY A 267 4.82 0.90 12.21
C GLY A 267 4.48 1.50 13.58
N PHE A 268 3.23 1.34 14.02
CA PHE A 268 2.81 1.82 15.33
C PHE A 268 3.54 1.08 16.45
N GLY A 269 3.52 -0.26 16.44
CA GLY A 269 4.06 -1.09 17.51
C GLY A 269 5.56 -0.90 17.72
N CYS A 270 6.35 -0.90 16.64
CA CYS A 270 7.80 -0.71 16.74
C CYS A 270 8.17 0.69 17.25
N VAL A 271 7.52 1.74 16.74
CA VAL A 271 7.77 3.11 17.20
C VAL A 271 7.32 3.29 18.65
N TRP A 272 6.12 2.82 18.99
CA TRP A 272 5.60 2.89 20.35
C TRP A 272 6.52 2.20 21.34
N CYS A 273 6.87 0.94 21.10
CA CYS A 273 7.74 0.16 21.98
C CYS A 273 9.11 0.83 22.16
N MET A 274 9.74 1.31 21.08
CA MET A 274 11.03 2.02 21.20
C MET A 274 10.91 3.30 22.02
N MET A 275 9.86 4.09 21.82
CA MET A 275 9.64 5.31 22.59
C MET A 275 9.32 5.04 24.06
N LEU A 276 8.69 3.92 24.41
CA LEU A 276 8.50 3.52 25.81
C LEU A 276 9.84 3.29 26.54
N PHE A 277 10.84 2.71 25.86
CA PHE A 277 12.17 2.55 26.45
C PHE A 277 12.84 3.89 26.78
N ALA A 278 12.50 4.97 26.05
CA ALA A 278 12.97 6.32 26.38
C ALA A 278 12.47 6.79 27.75
N GLY A 279 11.22 6.49 28.10
CA GLY A 279 10.63 6.84 29.39
C GLY A 279 11.27 6.07 30.55
N SER A 280 11.50 4.77 30.39
CA SER A 280 12.12 3.94 31.44
C SER A 280 13.56 4.31 31.78
N SER A 281 14.26 5.03 30.89
CA SER A 281 15.64 5.47 31.13
C SER A 281 15.72 6.72 32.02
N LEU A 282 14.61 7.43 32.22
CA LEU A 282 14.52 8.61 33.10
C LEU A 282 14.25 8.24 34.57
N ASP A 283 13.81 7.02 34.87
CA ASP A 283 13.52 6.56 36.23
C ASP A 283 14.78 6.04 36.97
N VAL A 284 15.97 6.12 36.36
CA VAL A 284 17.23 5.56 36.90
C VAL A 284 18.32 6.64 37.12
N LEU A 285 17.97 7.92 37.03
CA LEU A 285 18.86 9.07 37.35
C LEU A 285 18.18 10.02 38.33
#